data_AF-B2VCL9-F1
#
_entry.id   AF-B2VCL9-F1
#
_cell.length_a   1.000
_cell.length_b   1.000
_cell.length_c   1.000
_cell.angle_alpha   90.00
_cell.angle_beta   90.00
_cell.angle_gamma   90.00
#
_symmetry.space_group_name_H-M   'P 1'
#
loop_
_entity.id
_entity.type
_entity.pdbx_description
1 polymer ?
#
loop_
_entity_poly.entity_id
_entity_poly.type
_entity_poly.pdbx_seq_one_letter_code
_entity_poly.pdbx_strand_id
1 'polypeptide(L)'
;MSASYIGRFAPSPSGDLHFGSLIAALGSYLQARAQRGVWLVRIEDLDPPREVPGAAARILQQLEDYGLEWDGEVLWQSQRHEAYRAALDQLQQQGKSYYCTCPRRRIQQRGGLYDGHCRELLHGPEQAAMRLKVDNPVFTFHDRLRGRVQTDPQLAQEDFIIHRRDGLFAYNLAVVVDDHFQGITEVVRGADLIEPTVRQITLYQQLGWLAPHHLHLPLAINHDGNKLSKQNHAPPLPAGDPRPSLVQALRFLGQTAGDDWRDLTPAALLRQAIIDWQQAKIPRNNAMLTDTATSAFSNGSL
;
A
#
# COMPACT_ATOMS: atom_id res chain seq x y z
N MET A 1 -2.96 -5.05 -29.09
CA MET A 1 -1.68 -4.99 -28.35
C MET A 1 -2.01 -5.26 -26.89
N SER A 2 -1.35 -6.21 -26.24
CA SER A 2 -1.48 -6.39 -24.78
C SER A 2 -1.14 -5.05 -24.12
N ALA A 3 -1.99 -4.55 -23.21
CA ALA A 3 -1.64 -3.37 -22.43
C ALA A 3 -0.30 -3.64 -21.71
N SER A 4 0.62 -2.68 -21.74
CA SER A 4 1.90 -2.77 -21.03
C SER A 4 1.64 -2.78 -19.52
N TYR A 5 2.44 -3.55 -18.77
CA TYR A 5 2.36 -3.58 -17.31
C TYR A 5 2.60 -2.19 -16.72
N ILE A 6 1.77 -1.78 -15.76
CA ILE A 6 1.95 -0.58 -14.94
C ILE A 6 1.76 -0.96 -13.47
N GLY A 7 2.82 -0.77 -12.69
CA GLY A 7 2.84 -0.93 -11.23
C GLY A 7 3.19 0.38 -10.53
N ARG A 8 3.09 0.41 -9.20
CA ARG A 8 3.45 1.60 -8.41
C ARG A 8 3.92 1.30 -6.99
N PHE A 9 4.72 2.21 -6.46
CA PHE A 9 4.95 2.36 -5.03
C PHE A 9 4.24 3.61 -4.52
N ALA A 10 3.41 3.44 -3.48
CA ALA A 10 2.54 4.50 -2.97
C ALA A 10 2.75 4.74 -1.46
N PRO A 11 3.84 5.40 -1.04
CA PRO A 11 4.13 5.62 0.37
C PRO A 11 3.37 6.81 0.95
N SER A 12 2.91 6.68 2.20
CA SER A 12 2.45 7.81 3.01
C SER A 12 3.64 8.50 3.71
N PRO A 13 3.75 9.84 3.66
CA PRO A 13 4.87 10.60 4.21
C PRO A 13 4.74 10.85 5.72
N SER A 14 4.35 9.83 6.48
CA SER A 14 4.29 9.83 7.96
C SER A 14 5.66 9.62 8.62
N GLY A 15 6.76 9.75 7.86
CA GLY A 15 8.15 9.49 8.27
C GLY A 15 8.98 8.94 7.11
N ASP A 16 10.22 8.57 7.37
CA ASP A 16 11.16 8.12 6.34
C ASP A 16 10.92 6.66 5.93
N LEU A 17 11.54 6.19 4.84
CA LEU A 17 11.50 4.77 4.50
C LEU A 17 12.21 3.96 5.60
N HIS A 18 11.63 2.80 5.90
CA HIS A 18 12.21 1.74 6.71
C HIS A 18 12.26 0.44 5.90
N PHE A 19 12.81 -0.64 6.47
CA PHE A 19 12.97 -1.91 5.76
C PHE A 19 11.66 -2.46 5.19
N GLY A 20 10.57 -2.44 5.97
CA GLY A 20 9.24 -2.86 5.50
C GLY A 20 8.74 -2.08 4.26
N SER A 21 8.95 -0.77 4.20
CA SER A 21 8.61 0.00 3.00
C SER A 21 9.58 -0.25 1.84
N LEU A 22 10.86 -0.56 2.13
CA LEU A 22 11.83 -0.99 1.11
C LEU A 22 11.40 -2.31 0.47
N ILE A 23 10.88 -3.28 1.23
CA ILE A 23 10.31 -4.52 0.66
C ILE A 23 9.20 -4.21 -0.34
N ALA A 24 8.29 -3.31 0.00
CA ALA A 24 7.20 -2.91 -0.88
C ALA A 24 7.71 -2.17 -2.14
N ALA A 25 8.65 -1.23 -1.97
CA ALA A 25 9.25 -0.50 -3.09
C ALA A 25 10.03 -1.43 -4.02
N LEU A 26 10.97 -2.21 -3.49
CA LEU A 26 11.81 -3.12 -4.26
C LEU A 26 10.98 -4.22 -4.93
N GLY A 27 10.04 -4.87 -4.21
CA GLY A 27 9.23 -5.94 -4.78
C GLY A 27 8.30 -5.45 -5.89
N SER A 28 7.71 -4.26 -5.75
CA SER A 28 6.90 -3.66 -6.82
C SER A 28 7.76 -3.20 -8.02
N TYR A 29 8.95 -2.67 -7.76
CA TYR A 29 9.91 -2.26 -8.79
C TYR A 29 10.39 -3.45 -9.62
N LEU A 30 10.88 -4.51 -8.97
CA LEU A 30 11.39 -5.70 -9.66
C LEU A 30 10.30 -6.40 -10.48
N GLN A 31 9.08 -6.50 -9.93
CA GLN A 31 7.95 -7.05 -10.66
C GLN A 31 7.65 -6.24 -11.93
N ALA A 32 7.62 -4.90 -11.84
CA ALA A 32 7.37 -4.04 -12.99
C ALA A 32 8.46 -4.17 -14.05
N ARG A 33 9.73 -4.09 -13.64
CA ARG A 33 10.89 -4.17 -14.54
C ARG A 33 11.05 -5.54 -15.19
N ALA A 34 10.80 -6.63 -14.46
CA ALA A 34 10.81 -7.99 -15.00
C ALA A 34 9.71 -8.21 -16.06
N GLN A 35 8.57 -7.53 -15.93
CA GLN A 35 7.51 -7.51 -16.94
C GLN A 35 7.72 -6.46 -18.05
N ARG A 36 8.88 -5.78 -18.07
CA ARG A 36 9.20 -4.70 -19.02
C ARG A 36 8.14 -3.58 -19.01
N GLY A 37 7.62 -3.32 -17.82
CA GLY A 37 6.57 -2.35 -17.57
C GLY A 37 7.05 -1.04 -16.96
N VAL A 38 6.06 -0.23 -16.65
CA VAL A 38 6.19 1.07 -16.00
C VAL A 38 6.08 0.90 -14.48
N TRP A 39 6.94 1.59 -13.73
CA TRP A 39 6.88 1.67 -12.27
C TRP A 39 6.75 3.12 -11.83
N LEU A 40 5.59 3.45 -11.28
CA LEU A 40 5.25 4.81 -10.86
C LEU A 40 5.45 5.01 -9.36
N VAL A 41 5.59 6.27 -8.94
CA VAL A 41 5.56 6.67 -7.54
C VAL A 41 4.41 7.63 -7.29
N ARG A 42 3.69 7.42 -6.18
CA ARG A 42 2.62 8.31 -5.72
C ARG A 42 2.76 8.59 -4.22
N ILE A 43 2.89 9.84 -3.84
CA ILE A 43 2.92 10.22 -2.42
C ILE A 43 1.48 10.29 -1.90
N GLU A 44 1.19 9.50 -0.85
CA GLU A 44 -0.12 9.43 -0.20
C GLU A 44 -0.22 10.42 0.98
N ASP A 45 -0.14 11.71 0.66
CA ASP A 45 -0.23 12.89 1.55
C ASP A 45 -1.68 13.40 1.69
N LEU A 46 -2.53 12.54 2.25
CA LEU A 46 -3.98 12.76 2.41
C LEU A 46 -4.43 12.96 3.86
N ASP A 47 -3.49 12.92 4.81
CA ASP A 47 -3.79 13.04 6.25
C ASP A 47 -2.76 13.99 6.88
N PRO A 48 -2.86 15.32 6.63
CA PRO A 48 -1.88 16.30 7.07
C PRO A 48 -1.50 16.22 8.57
N PRO A 49 -2.43 15.90 9.51
CA PRO A 49 -2.07 15.68 10.91
C PRO A 49 -1.07 14.54 11.18
N ARG A 50 -0.94 13.57 10.27
CA ARG A 50 -0.01 12.43 10.37
C ARG A 50 1.24 12.58 9.52
N GLU A 51 1.29 13.60 8.68
CA GLU A 51 2.42 13.86 7.80
C GLU A 51 3.58 14.48 8.56
N VAL A 52 4.79 14.07 8.20
CA VAL A 52 6.02 14.63 8.77
C VAL A 52 6.62 15.60 7.75
N PRO A 53 6.82 16.88 8.09
CA PRO A 53 7.42 17.85 7.18
C PRO A 53 8.73 17.35 6.57
N GLY A 54 8.84 17.46 5.25
CA GLY A 54 9.99 17.00 4.47
C GLY A 54 10.12 15.48 4.29
N ALA A 55 9.26 14.66 4.90
CA ALA A 55 9.34 13.20 4.76
C ALA A 55 9.11 12.73 3.32
N ALA A 56 8.18 13.36 2.58
CA ALA A 56 7.97 13.02 1.17
C ALA A 56 9.25 13.23 0.33
N ALA A 57 9.92 14.37 0.49
CA ALA A 57 11.18 14.64 -0.19
C ALA A 57 12.28 13.65 0.20
N ARG A 58 12.40 13.32 1.49
CA ARG A 58 13.37 12.31 1.96
C ARG A 58 13.05 10.90 1.44
N ILE A 59 11.77 10.52 1.35
CA ILE A 59 11.36 9.25 0.74
C ILE A 59 11.81 9.18 -0.72
N LEU A 60 11.58 10.23 -1.51
CA LEU A 60 11.98 10.27 -2.92
C LEU A 60 13.50 10.19 -3.06
N GLN A 61 14.25 10.95 -2.25
CA GLN A 61 15.71 10.86 -2.21
C GLN A 61 16.20 9.46 -1.84
N GLN A 62 15.58 8.81 -0.85
CA GLN A 62 15.93 7.43 -0.47
C GLN A 62 15.65 6.42 -1.59
N LEU A 63 14.64 6.63 -2.43
CA LEU A 63 14.42 5.76 -3.59
C LEU A 63 15.53 5.94 -4.63
N GLU A 64 15.94 7.18 -4.90
CA GLU A 64 17.06 7.49 -5.80
C GLU A 64 18.39 6.92 -5.28
N ASP A 65 18.68 7.11 -3.99
CA ASP A 65 19.89 6.59 -3.33
C ASP A 65 19.97 5.05 -3.44
N TYR A 66 18.81 4.38 -3.41
CA TYR A 66 18.71 2.93 -3.56
C TYR A 66 18.64 2.47 -5.02
N GLY A 67 18.67 3.39 -6.00
CA GLY A 67 18.61 3.08 -7.43
C GLY A 67 17.22 2.64 -7.93
N LEU A 68 16.16 2.91 -7.16
CA LEU A 68 14.78 2.58 -7.50
C LEU A 68 14.15 3.72 -8.30
N GLU A 69 14.57 3.84 -9.57
CA GLU A 69 14.14 4.91 -10.46
C GLU A 69 12.70 4.70 -10.97
N TRP A 70 11.82 5.67 -10.71
CA TRP A 70 10.45 5.68 -11.20
C TRP A 70 10.31 6.31 -12.58
N ASP A 71 9.24 5.93 -13.27
CA ASP A 71 8.91 6.48 -14.57
C ASP A 71 7.90 7.63 -14.44
N GLY A 72 8.05 8.64 -15.28
CA GLY A 72 7.14 9.78 -15.32
C GLY A 72 7.18 10.65 -14.06
N GLU A 73 6.14 11.46 -13.88
CA GLU A 73 6.03 12.38 -12.75
C GLU A 73 5.46 11.69 -11.51
N VAL A 74 5.94 12.11 -10.34
CA VAL A 74 5.37 11.70 -9.05
C VAL A 74 3.97 12.29 -8.92
N LEU A 75 2.98 11.45 -8.61
CA LEU A 75 1.63 11.91 -8.29
C LEU A 75 1.51 12.25 -6.80
N TRP A 76 0.84 13.35 -6.47
CA TRP A 76 0.63 13.82 -5.10
C TRP A 76 -0.86 13.80 -4.77
N GLN A 77 -1.27 13.04 -3.75
CA GLN A 77 -2.69 12.91 -3.43
C GLN A 77 -3.31 14.20 -2.86
N SER A 78 -2.49 15.05 -2.22
CA SER A 78 -2.87 16.42 -1.82
C SER A 78 -3.33 17.30 -2.99
N GLN A 79 -2.91 16.97 -4.22
CA GLN A 79 -3.27 17.69 -5.45
C GLN A 79 -4.44 17.05 -6.21
N ARG A 80 -5.08 16.02 -5.64
CA ARG A 80 -6.08 15.17 -6.32
C ARG A 80 -7.49 15.28 -5.74
N HIS A 81 -7.71 16.23 -4.83
CA HIS A 81 -8.99 16.42 -4.15
C HIS A 81 -10.19 16.60 -5.09
N GLU A 82 -10.01 17.28 -6.23
CA GLU A 82 -11.08 17.44 -7.22
C GLU A 82 -11.48 16.10 -7.86
N ALA A 83 -10.51 15.23 -8.17
CA ALA A 83 -10.78 13.91 -8.72
C ALA A 83 -11.52 13.02 -7.71
N TYR A 84 -11.16 13.10 -6.43
CA TYR A 84 -11.87 12.38 -5.37
C TYR A 84 -13.29 12.90 -5.19
N ARG A 85 -13.50 14.21 -5.27
CA ARG A 85 -14.84 14.82 -5.22
C ARG A 85 -15.70 14.37 -6.40
N ALA A 86 -15.16 14.38 -7.61
CA ALA A 86 -15.86 13.90 -8.80
C ALA A 86 -16.30 12.43 -8.66
N ALA A 87 -15.45 11.57 -8.07
CA ALA A 87 -15.80 10.18 -7.80
C ALA A 87 -16.92 10.04 -6.74
N LEU A 88 -16.89 10.85 -5.67
CA LEU A 88 -17.97 10.90 -4.68
C LEU A 88 -19.29 11.35 -5.31
N ASP A 89 -19.25 12.41 -6.13
CA ASP A 89 -20.43 12.95 -6.81
C ASP A 89 -21.03 11.91 -7.77
N GLN A 90 -20.19 11.18 -8.51
CA GLN A 90 -20.63 10.06 -9.36
C GLN A 90 -21.34 8.97 -8.54
N LEU A 91 -20.75 8.54 -7.41
CA LEU A 91 -21.36 7.53 -6.54
C LEU A 91 -22.70 8.02 -5.98
N GLN A 92 -22.79 9.28 -5.59
CA GLN A 92 -24.01 9.88 -5.07
C GLN A 92 -25.12 9.95 -6.11
N GLN A 93 -24.82 10.44 -7.32
CA GLN A 93 -25.77 10.52 -8.44
C GLN A 93 -26.29 9.13 -8.83
N GLN A 94 -25.48 8.10 -8.67
CA GLN A 94 -25.86 6.71 -8.94
C GLN A 94 -26.57 6.02 -7.76
N GLY A 95 -26.80 6.72 -6.64
CA GLY A 95 -27.42 6.14 -5.44
C GLY A 95 -26.55 5.11 -4.71
N LYS A 96 -25.24 5.08 -4.99
CA LYS A 96 -24.26 4.12 -4.46
C LYS A 96 -23.56 4.60 -3.18
N SER A 97 -24.00 5.72 -2.62
CA SER A 97 -23.47 6.27 -1.38
C SER A 97 -24.51 7.10 -0.65
N TYR A 98 -24.34 7.24 0.66
CA TYR A 98 -25.23 8.03 1.51
C TYR A 98 -24.48 8.69 2.66
N TYR A 99 -25.10 9.71 3.26
CA TYR A 99 -24.55 10.42 4.41
C TYR A 99 -24.87 9.72 5.73
N CYS A 100 -23.86 9.63 6.59
CA CYS A 100 -23.91 8.96 7.88
C CYS A 100 -23.53 9.95 8.99
N THR A 101 -24.48 10.18 9.90
CA THR A 101 -24.33 11.08 11.05
C THR A 101 -23.97 10.34 12.34
N CYS A 102 -23.80 9.01 12.27
CA CYS A 102 -23.50 8.17 13.42
C CYS A 102 -22.18 8.57 14.11
N PRO A 103 -22.17 8.78 15.43
CA PRO A 103 -20.92 9.02 16.16
C PRO A 103 -20.08 7.74 16.27
N ARG A 104 -18.75 7.87 16.34
CA ARG A 104 -17.82 6.73 16.51
C ARG A 104 -18.19 5.81 17.68
N ARG A 105 -18.64 6.39 18.80
CA ARG A 105 -19.09 5.65 20.00
C ARG A 105 -20.21 4.64 19.70
N ARG A 106 -21.17 4.99 18.82
CA ARG A 106 -22.25 4.08 18.42
C ARG A 106 -21.71 2.85 17.70
N ILE A 107 -20.77 3.07 16.78
CA ILE A 107 -20.14 2.00 15.99
C ILE A 107 -19.38 1.05 16.90
N GLN A 108 -18.60 1.58 17.83
CA GLN A 108 -17.85 0.79 18.82
C GLN A 108 -18.77 -0.05 19.71
N GLN A 109 -19.88 0.52 20.20
CA GLN A 109 -20.88 -0.21 21.01
C GLN A 109 -21.58 -1.35 20.25
N ARG A 110 -21.50 -1.36 18.92
CA ARG A 110 -22.08 -2.40 18.05
C ARG A 110 -21.06 -3.42 17.55
N GLY A 111 -19.84 -3.42 18.11
CA GLY A 111 -18.79 -4.37 17.75
C GLY A 111 -17.78 -3.83 16.74
N GLY A 112 -17.79 -2.52 16.46
CA GLY A 112 -16.77 -1.86 15.64
C GLY A 112 -17.07 -1.81 14.14
N LEU A 113 -18.04 -2.58 13.66
CA LEU A 113 -18.53 -2.52 12.28
C LEU A 113 -19.87 -1.77 12.21
N TYR A 114 -20.07 -1.05 11.11
CA TYR A 114 -21.32 -0.35 10.86
C TYR A 114 -22.45 -1.28 10.44
N ASP A 115 -23.65 -0.99 10.93
CA ASP A 115 -24.88 -1.77 10.76
C ASP A 115 -25.84 -1.19 9.70
N GLY A 116 -25.37 -0.23 8.90
CA GLY A 116 -26.20 0.38 7.84
C GLY A 116 -27.29 1.32 8.34
N HIS A 117 -27.23 1.79 9.59
CA HIS A 117 -28.30 2.58 10.22
C HIS A 117 -28.84 3.77 9.42
N CYS A 118 -27.97 4.49 8.71
CA CYS A 118 -28.31 5.70 7.96
C CYS A 118 -28.62 5.42 6.49
N ARG A 119 -28.55 4.16 6.04
CA ARG A 119 -28.63 3.76 4.62
C ARG A 119 -29.86 4.31 3.91
N GLU A 120 -30.99 4.36 4.61
CA GLU A 120 -32.29 4.81 4.08
C GLU A 120 -32.83 6.07 4.79
N LEU A 121 -32.03 6.73 5.64
CA LEU A 121 -32.47 7.89 6.44
C LEU A 121 -32.38 9.24 5.70
N LEU A 122 -31.82 9.25 4.48
CA LEU A 122 -31.75 10.43 3.59
C LEU A 122 -31.20 11.70 4.28
N HIS A 123 -30.17 11.55 5.12
CA HIS A 123 -29.48 12.68 5.74
C HIS A 123 -28.79 13.57 4.69
N GLY A 124 -28.61 14.85 5.01
CA GLY A 124 -27.78 15.77 4.24
C GLY A 124 -26.27 15.67 4.55
N PRO A 125 -25.42 16.44 3.85
CA PRO A 125 -23.96 16.42 4.02
C PRO A 125 -23.47 17.05 5.33
N GLU A 126 -24.32 17.84 5.99
CA GLU A 126 -23.95 18.61 7.17
C GLU A 126 -23.45 17.71 8.30
N GLN A 127 -22.19 17.90 8.68
CA GLN A 127 -21.57 17.15 9.79
C GLN A 127 -21.70 15.62 9.65
N ALA A 128 -21.67 15.12 8.41
CA ALA A 128 -21.80 13.71 8.10
C ALA A 128 -20.51 13.14 7.49
N ALA A 129 -20.27 11.84 7.69
CA ALA A 129 -19.39 11.08 6.82
C ALA A 129 -20.17 10.61 5.59
N MET A 130 -19.49 10.32 4.49
CA MET A 130 -20.09 9.61 3.36
C MET A 130 -19.66 8.15 3.39
N ARG A 131 -20.63 7.24 3.26
CA ARG A 131 -20.41 5.80 3.18
C ARG A 131 -20.76 5.28 1.80
N LEU A 132 -20.00 4.29 1.35
CA LEU A 132 -20.37 3.50 0.19
C LEU A 132 -21.56 2.61 0.57
N LYS A 133 -22.62 2.63 -0.22
CA LYS A 133 -23.68 1.63 -0.16
C LYS A 133 -23.15 0.39 -0.86
N VAL A 134 -22.81 -0.65 -0.08
CA VAL A 134 -22.31 -1.91 -0.59
C VAL A 134 -23.52 -2.80 -0.89
N ASP A 135 -23.79 -3.00 -2.19
CA ASP A 135 -24.89 -3.86 -2.65
C ASP A 135 -24.38 -5.26 -3.07
N ASN A 136 -23.23 -5.30 -3.76
CA ASN A 136 -22.59 -6.54 -4.23
C ASN A 136 -21.16 -6.65 -3.67
N PRO A 137 -21.00 -7.08 -2.41
CA PRO A 137 -19.70 -7.18 -1.77
C PRO A 137 -18.83 -8.25 -2.43
N VAL A 138 -17.55 -7.93 -2.61
CA VAL A 138 -16.53 -8.92 -2.95
C VAL A 138 -16.06 -9.60 -1.67
N PHE A 139 -16.09 -10.94 -1.64
CA PHE A 139 -15.61 -11.73 -0.49
C PHE A 139 -14.27 -12.40 -0.73
N THR A 140 -13.94 -12.61 -2.01
CA THR A 140 -12.74 -13.33 -2.42
C THR A 140 -12.10 -12.67 -3.61
N PHE A 141 -10.78 -12.69 -3.68
CA PHE A 141 -10.03 -12.25 -4.85
C PHE A 141 -8.88 -13.21 -5.16
N HIS A 142 -8.33 -13.12 -6.36
CA HIS A 142 -7.13 -13.85 -6.73
C HIS A 142 -5.89 -12.98 -6.55
N ASP A 143 -5.01 -13.39 -5.66
CA ASP A 143 -3.69 -12.84 -5.45
C ASP A 143 -2.67 -13.66 -6.25
N ARG A 144 -1.80 -13.02 -7.02
CA ARG A 144 -0.85 -13.71 -7.89
C ARG A 144 0.23 -14.49 -7.15
N LEU A 145 0.48 -14.20 -5.87
CA LEU A 145 1.39 -14.95 -5.02
C LEU A 145 0.66 -15.98 -4.14
N ARG A 146 -0.50 -15.58 -3.58
CA ARG A 146 -1.22 -16.33 -2.55
C ARG A 146 -2.37 -17.18 -3.08
N GLY A 147 -2.72 -17.05 -4.36
CA GLY A 147 -3.86 -17.74 -4.96
C GLY A 147 -5.19 -17.13 -4.55
N ARG A 148 -6.22 -17.96 -4.36
CA ARG A 148 -7.54 -17.49 -3.91
C ARG A 148 -7.46 -17.05 -2.44
N VAL A 149 -7.72 -15.78 -2.17
CA VAL A 149 -7.80 -15.20 -0.83
C VAL A 149 -9.25 -14.93 -0.49
N GLN A 150 -9.67 -15.34 0.71
CA GLN A 150 -10.97 -15.03 1.30
C GLN A 150 -10.76 -14.16 2.53
N THR A 151 -11.49 -13.05 2.63
CA THR A 151 -11.43 -12.12 3.76
C THR A 151 -12.63 -12.30 4.70
N ASP A 152 -12.60 -11.65 5.86
CA ASP A 152 -13.74 -11.60 6.78
C ASP A 152 -15.02 -11.10 6.04
N PRO A 153 -16.09 -11.92 5.99
CA PRO A 153 -17.35 -11.51 5.36
C PRO A 153 -18.00 -10.29 6.01
N GLN A 154 -17.83 -10.07 7.32
CA GLN A 154 -18.44 -8.91 7.99
C GLN A 154 -17.76 -7.62 7.56
N LEU A 155 -16.43 -7.62 7.48
CA LEU A 155 -15.64 -6.51 6.97
C LEU A 155 -15.97 -6.21 5.49
N ALA A 156 -16.11 -7.25 4.68
CA ALA A 156 -16.39 -7.13 3.25
C ALA A 156 -17.79 -6.54 2.95
N GLN A 157 -18.78 -6.84 3.80
CA GLN A 157 -20.17 -6.38 3.67
C GLN A 157 -20.42 -4.99 4.27
N GLU A 158 -19.53 -4.47 5.11
CA GLU A 158 -19.74 -3.18 5.74
C GLU A 158 -19.83 -2.06 4.70
N ASP A 159 -20.86 -1.23 4.79
CA ASP A 159 -20.95 0.08 4.12
C ASP A 159 -19.85 1.01 4.65
N PHE A 160 -18.63 0.89 4.10
CA PHE A 160 -17.45 1.56 4.63
C PHE A 160 -17.38 3.05 4.26
N ILE A 161 -16.64 3.81 5.07
CA ILE A 161 -16.45 5.26 4.86
C ILE A 161 -15.59 5.51 3.62
N ILE A 162 -16.08 6.40 2.75
CA ILE A 162 -15.36 6.91 1.56
C ILE A 162 -15.00 8.40 1.70
N HIS A 163 -15.72 9.14 2.54
CA HIS A 163 -15.35 10.50 2.95
C HIS A 163 -15.62 10.67 4.45
N ARG A 164 -14.60 11.08 5.21
CA ARG A 164 -14.68 11.16 6.67
C ARG A 164 -15.43 12.42 7.09
N ARG A 165 -16.05 12.36 8.27
CA ARG A 165 -16.77 13.50 8.87
C ARG A 165 -15.88 14.72 9.12
N ASP A 166 -14.57 14.52 9.30
CA ASP A 166 -13.58 15.60 9.44
C ASP A 166 -13.11 16.19 8.10
N GLY A 167 -13.73 15.78 6.98
CA GLY A 167 -13.46 16.33 5.65
C GLY A 167 -12.37 15.62 4.86
N LEU A 168 -11.64 14.68 5.47
CA LEU A 168 -10.59 13.92 4.79
C LEU A 168 -11.17 12.80 3.92
N PHE A 169 -10.61 12.60 2.72
CA PHE A 169 -10.98 11.45 1.88
C PHE A 169 -10.45 10.15 2.49
N ALA A 170 -11.21 9.07 2.37
CA ALA A 170 -10.78 7.79 2.88
C ALA A 170 -9.74 7.14 1.95
N TYR A 171 -8.77 6.43 2.53
CA TYR A 171 -7.73 5.71 1.79
C TYR A 171 -8.30 4.82 0.67
N ASN A 172 -9.34 4.03 0.94
CA ASN A 172 -9.93 3.13 -0.06
C ASN A 172 -10.51 3.88 -1.27
N LEU A 173 -11.01 5.11 -1.08
CA LEU A 173 -11.47 5.94 -2.20
C LEU A 173 -10.28 6.44 -3.00
N ALA A 174 -9.35 7.12 -2.33
CA ALA A 174 -8.22 7.77 -2.99
C ALA A 174 -7.36 6.77 -3.77
N VAL A 175 -7.04 5.61 -3.18
CA VAL A 175 -6.23 4.58 -3.83
C VAL A 175 -6.89 4.03 -5.10
N VAL A 176 -8.21 3.80 -5.09
CA VAL A 176 -8.95 3.28 -6.26
C VAL A 176 -9.03 4.32 -7.37
N VAL A 177 -9.31 5.57 -7.01
CA VAL A 177 -9.38 6.68 -7.99
C VAL A 177 -8.03 6.92 -8.64
N ASP A 178 -6.94 6.93 -7.88
CA ASP A 178 -5.61 7.20 -8.42
C ASP A 178 -4.99 5.99 -9.13
N ASP A 179 -5.20 4.75 -8.63
CA ASP A 179 -4.75 3.56 -9.35
C ASP A 179 -5.49 3.42 -10.69
N HIS A 180 -6.79 3.77 -10.77
CA HIS A 180 -7.50 3.87 -12.05
C HIS A 180 -6.95 4.99 -12.94
N PHE A 181 -6.75 6.19 -12.40
CA PHE A 181 -6.23 7.35 -13.14
C PHE A 181 -4.84 7.09 -13.74
N GLN A 182 -3.94 6.45 -12.99
CA GLN A 182 -2.60 6.10 -13.44
C GLN A 182 -2.56 4.83 -14.31
N GLY A 183 -3.71 4.20 -14.57
CA GLY A 183 -3.80 2.98 -15.37
C GLY A 183 -3.09 1.77 -14.76
N ILE A 184 -2.99 1.70 -13.43
CA ILE A 184 -2.31 0.61 -12.72
C ILE A 184 -2.94 -0.72 -13.11
N THR A 185 -2.10 -1.64 -13.59
CA THR A 185 -2.53 -2.98 -14.04
C THR A 185 -2.33 -4.04 -12.96
N GLU A 186 -1.37 -3.82 -12.06
CA GLU A 186 -1.09 -4.72 -10.94
C GLU A 186 -0.60 -3.94 -9.70
N VAL A 187 -1.24 -4.22 -8.57
CA VAL A 187 -0.88 -3.66 -7.27
C VAL A 187 -0.02 -4.65 -6.51
N VAL A 188 1.27 -4.33 -6.38
CA VAL A 188 2.24 -5.07 -5.56
C VAL A 188 2.49 -4.30 -4.26
N ARG A 189 2.08 -4.86 -3.11
CA ARG A 189 2.17 -4.16 -1.80
C ARG A 189 2.29 -5.13 -0.63
N GLY A 190 2.46 -4.63 0.59
CA GLY A 190 2.57 -5.46 1.80
C GLY A 190 1.27 -6.20 2.17
N ALA A 191 1.41 -7.38 2.79
CA ALA A 191 0.29 -8.23 3.18
C ALA A 191 -0.63 -7.67 4.28
N ASP A 192 -0.25 -6.57 4.92
CA ASP A 192 -1.12 -5.82 5.82
C ASP A 192 -2.31 -5.17 5.10
N LEU A 193 -2.23 -5.04 3.77
CA LEU A 193 -3.27 -4.45 2.93
C LEU A 193 -4.12 -5.51 2.22
N ILE A 194 -4.06 -6.78 2.64
CA ILE A 194 -4.91 -7.85 2.11
C ILE A 194 -6.39 -7.57 2.38
N GLU A 195 -6.79 -7.31 3.62
CA GLU A 195 -8.21 -7.14 3.97
C GLU A 195 -8.88 -5.96 3.25
N PRO A 196 -8.26 -4.75 3.15
CA PRO A 196 -8.84 -3.66 2.38
C PRO A 196 -9.03 -3.95 0.88
N THR A 197 -8.34 -4.95 0.32
CA THR A 197 -8.39 -5.27 -1.11
C THR A 197 -9.82 -5.57 -1.57
N VAL A 198 -10.60 -6.32 -0.80
CA VAL A 198 -11.98 -6.65 -1.23
C VAL A 198 -12.90 -5.42 -1.27
N ARG A 199 -12.70 -4.48 -0.35
CA ARG A 199 -13.42 -3.19 -0.36
C ARG A 199 -13.03 -2.35 -1.57
N GLN A 200 -11.75 -2.36 -1.93
CA GLN A 200 -11.23 -1.64 -3.09
C GLN A 200 -11.78 -2.25 -4.39
N ILE A 201 -11.78 -3.59 -4.53
CA ILE A 201 -12.37 -4.26 -5.70
C ILE A 201 -13.88 -3.99 -5.79
N THR A 202 -14.59 -4.01 -4.65
CA THR A 202 -16.02 -3.64 -4.60
C THR A 202 -16.22 -2.20 -5.09
N LEU A 203 -15.36 -1.27 -4.69
CA LEU A 203 -15.42 0.12 -5.16
C LEU A 203 -15.10 0.25 -6.66
N TYR A 204 -14.09 -0.45 -7.19
CA TYR A 204 -13.83 -0.55 -8.64
C TYR A 204 -15.07 -0.99 -9.40
N GLN A 205 -15.70 -2.09 -8.97
CA GLN A 205 -16.91 -2.64 -9.60
C GLN A 205 -18.07 -1.64 -9.56
N GLN A 206 -18.29 -0.98 -8.42
CA GLN A 206 -19.35 0.02 -8.27
C GLN A 206 -19.08 1.30 -9.07
N LEU A 207 -17.83 1.65 -9.35
CA LEU A 207 -17.47 2.75 -10.26
C LEU A 207 -17.51 2.36 -11.74
N GLY A 208 -17.74 1.07 -12.05
CA GLY A 208 -17.76 0.55 -13.41
C GLY A 208 -16.37 0.36 -14.02
N TRP A 209 -15.35 0.21 -13.17
CA TRP A 209 -13.94 0.11 -13.57
C TRP A 209 -13.42 -1.32 -13.39
N LEU A 210 -12.40 -1.67 -14.18
CA LEU A 210 -11.68 -2.93 -14.03
C LEU A 210 -10.67 -2.81 -12.89
N ALA A 211 -10.79 -3.69 -11.89
CA ALA A 211 -9.80 -3.75 -10.80
C ALA A 211 -8.47 -4.35 -11.30
N PRO A 212 -7.32 -3.86 -10.81
CA PRO A 212 -6.01 -4.40 -11.18
C PRO A 212 -5.81 -5.82 -10.63
N HIS A 213 -4.78 -6.50 -11.13
CA HIS A 213 -4.24 -7.68 -10.46
C HIS A 213 -3.62 -7.29 -9.12
N HIS A 214 -3.48 -8.25 -8.20
CA HIS A 214 -2.94 -8.00 -6.86
C HIS A 214 -1.86 -9.02 -6.52
N LEU A 215 -0.81 -8.57 -5.84
CA LEU A 215 0.24 -9.39 -5.27
C LEU A 215 0.64 -8.83 -3.90
N HIS A 216 0.40 -9.60 -2.85
CA HIS A 216 0.69 -9.18 -1.47
C HIS A 216 1.98 -9.81 -0.92
N LEU A 217 3.04 -8.99 -0.86
CA LEU A 217 4.37 -9.32 -0.35
C LEU A 217 4.35 -9.64 1.16
N PRO A 218 5.24 -10.52 1.64
CA PRO A 218 5.33 -10.85 3.07
C PRO A 218 5.69 -9.64 3.92
N LEU A 219 5.20 -9.60 5.16
CA LEU A 219 5.57 -8.54 6.12
C LEU A 219 6.87 -8.90 6.84
N ALA A 220 7.74 -7.91 6.96
CA ALA A 220 8.85 -7.97 7.91
C ALA A 220 8.29 -7.74 9.32
N ILE A 221 8.54 -8.67 10.24
CA ILE A 221 8.12 -8.58 11.64
C ILE A 221 9.32 -8.45 12.57
N ASN A 222 9.15 -7.77 13.71
CA ASN A 222 10.16 -7.66 14.76
C ASN A 222 10.17 -8.91 15.67
N HIS A 223 11.05 -8.94 16.67
CA HIS A 223 11.18 -10.08 17.60
C HIS A 223 9.91 -10.34 18.44
N ASP A 224 9.06 -9.32 18.63
CA ASP A 224 7.79 -9.43 19.34
C ASP A 224 6.65 -9.95 18.44
N GLY A 225 6.94 -10.27 17.17
CA GLY A 225 5.94 -10.66 16.18
C GLY A 225 5.13 -9.50 15.62
N ASN A 226 5.44 -8.26 16.01
CA ASN A 226 4.78 -7.07 15.51
C ASN A 226 5.31 -6.69 14.13
N LYS A 227 4.43 -6.18 13.26
CA LYS A 227 4.82 -5.63 11.95
C LYS A 227 5.88 -4.54 12.13
N LEU A 228 6.98 -4.62 11.38
CA LEU A 228 7.92 -3.51 11.29
C LEU A 228 7.25 -2.32 10.61
N SER A 229 6.96 -1.30 11.41
CA SER A 229 6.33 -0.07 10.98
C SER A 229 6.91 1.10 11.77
N LYS A 230 6.72 2.32 11.26
CA LYS A 230 7.10 3.55 11.96
C LYS A 230 6.49 3.64 13.36
N GLN A 231 5.24 3.20 13.53
CA GLN A 231 4.54 3.18 14.83
C GLN A 231 5.19 2.22 15.83
N ASN A 232 5.89 1.20 15.34
CA ASN A 232 6.60 0.21 16.15
C ASN A 232 8.12 0.50 16.18
N HIS A 233 8.51 1.78 16.06
CA HIS A 233 9.90 2.24 16.14
C HIS A 233 10.87 1.57 15.15
N ALA A 234 10.38 1.19 13.96
CA ALA A 234 11.28 0.68 12.92
C ALA A 234 12.33 1.75 12.55
N PRO A 235 13.64 1.41 12.55
CA PRO A 235 14.67 2.37 12.20
C PRO A 235 14.51 2.81 10.74
N PRO A 236 14.88 4.06 10.42
CA PRO A 236 14.96 4.51 9.03
C PRO A 236 15.99 3.65 8.27
N LEU A 237 15.87 3.62 6.95
CA LEU A 237 16.88 3.02 6.10
C LEU A 237 18.26 3.65 6.38
N PRO A 238 19.34 2.84 6.44
CA PRO A 238 20.68 3.37 6.66
C PRO A 238 21.05 4.40 5.58
N ALA A 239 21.71 5.47 6.00
CA ALA A 239 22.40 6.37 5.10
C ALA A 239 23.71 5.71 4.63
N GLY A 240 24.16 6.03 3.41
CA GLY A 240 25.40 5.51 2.83
C GLY A 240 25.17 4.39 1.83
N ASP A 241 25.97 3.32 1.90
CA ASP A 241 25.91 2.23 0.92
C ASP A 241 24.57 1.48 0.97
N PRO A 242 23.73 1.51 -0.09
CA PRO A 242 22.42 0.86 -0.09
C PRO A 242 22.51 -0.65 -0.32
N ARG A 243 23.66 -1.16 -0.80
CA ARG A 243 23.81 -2.55 -1.25
C ARG A 243 23.51 -3.58 -0.14
N PRO A 244 23.97 -3.43 1.11
CA PRO A 244 23.63 -4.37 2.18
C PRO A 244 22.11 -4.49 2.40
N SER A 245 21.40 -3.36 2.42
CA SER A 245 19.95 -3.34 2.61
C SER A 245 19.20 -3.88 1.39
N LEU A 246 19.67 -3.61 0.16
CA LEU A 246 19.14 -4.21 -1.05
C LEU A 246 19.31 -5.73 -1.06
N VAL A 247 20.49 -6.24 -0.71
CA VAL A 247 20.78 -7.68 -0.62
C VAL A 247 19.91 -8.34 0.45
N GLN A 248 19.76 -7.70 1.62
CA GLN A 248 18.87 -8.19 2.67
C GLN A 248 17.42 -8.23 2.19
N ALA A 249 16.94 -7.20 1.48
CA ALA A 249 15.60 -7.14 0.92
C ALA A 249 15.37 -8.20 -0.18
N LEU A 250 16.34 -8.44 -1.06
CA LEU A 250 16.30 -9.51 -2.06
C LEU A 250 16.19 -10.88 -1.40
N ARG A 251 17.03 -11.17 -0.41
CA ARG A 251 17.00 -12.42 0.36
C ARG A 251 15.68 -12.58 1.10
N PHE A 252 15.15 -11.51 1.68
CA PHE A 252 13.83 -11.51 2.33
C PHE A 252 12.70 -11.86 1.35
N LEU A 253 12.80 -11.37 0.10
CA LEU A 253 11.88 -11.71 -0.99
C LEU A 253 12.17 -13.08 -1.62
N GLY A 254 13.04 -13.90 -1.02
CA GLY A 254 13.42 -15.22 -1.53
C GLY A 254 14.24 -15.19 -2.83
N GLN A 255 14.72 -14.02 -3.22
CA GLN A 255 15.51 -13.84 -4.43
C GLN A 255 16.98 -14.14 -4.16
N THR A 256 17.69 -14.55 -5.21
CA THR A 256 19.13 -14.80 -5.13
C THR A 256 19.89 -13.47 -5.09
N ALA A 257 20.83 -13.36 -4.15
CA ALA A 257 21.81 -12.29 -4.11
C ALA A 257 23.17 -12.93 -3.85
N GLY A 258 23.99 -13.02 -4.90
CA GLY A 258 25.33 -13.65 -4.87
C GLY A 258 26.24 -12.98 -3.84
N ASP A 259 27.17 -13.73 -3.25
CA ASP A 259 28.07 -13.22 -2.19
C ASP A 259 29.11 -12.20 -2.71
N ASP A 260 29.25 -12.10 -4.02
CA ASP A 260 30.03 -11.13 -4.80
C ASP A 260 29.32 -9.78 -4.97
N TRP A 261 28.15 -9.57 -4.34
CA TRP A 261 27.43 -8.29 -4.40
C TRP A 261 28.27 -7.06 -4.01
N ARG A 262 29.34 -7.26 -3.22
CA ARG A 262 30.28 -6.20 -2.81
C ARG A 262 31.08 -5.63 -3.98
N ASP A 263 31.30 -6.43 -5.01
CA ASP A 263 32.00 -6.05 -6.24
C ASP A 263 31.06 -5.39 -7.26
N LEU A 264 29.74 -5.42 -6.99
CA LEU A 264 28.73 -4.80 -7.84
C LEU A 264 28.44 -3.36 -7.39
N THR A 265 28.12 -2.51 -8.37
CA THR A 265 27.45 -1.23 -8.12
C THR A 265 25.97 -1.49 -7.77
N PRO A 266 25.28 -0.55 -7.07
CA PRO A 266 23.84 -0.68 -6.79
C PRO A 266 23.02 -0.93 -8.07
N ALA A 267 23.33 -0.21 -9.15
CA ALA A 267 22.68 -0.38 -10.44
C ALA A 267 22.93 -1.77 -11.06
N ALA A 268 24.15 -2.31 -10.95
CA ALA A 268 24.45 -3.66 -11.44
C ALA A 268 23.72 -4.74 -10.62
N LEU A 269 23.66 -4.59 -9.29
CA LEU A 269 22.90 -5.48 -8.41
C LEU A 269 21.42 -5.50 -8.77
N LEU A 270 20.80 -4.32 -8.96
CA LEU A 270 19.40 -4.23 -9.36
C LEU A 270 19.14 -4.81 -10.76
N ARG A 271 20.02 -4.56 -11.73
CA ARG A 271 19.91 -5.17 -13.07
C ARG A 271 19.93 -6.69 -13.00
N GLN A 272 20.83 -7.27 -12.21
CA GLN A 272 20.87 -8.71 -12.00
C GLN A 272 19.58 -9.21 -11.33
N ALA A 273 19.11 -8.52 -10.29
CA ALA A 273 17.87 -8.86 -9.60
C ALA A 273 16.63 -8.79 -10.51
N ILE A 274 16.59 -7.87 -11.48
CA ILE A 274 15.50 -7.78 -12.48
C ILE A 274 15.53 -9.01 -13.40
N ILE A 275 16.72 -9.42 -13.87
CA ILE A 275 16.88 -10.58 -14.77
C ILE A 275 16.50 -11.87 -14.03
N ASP A 276 16.92 -12.01 -12.78
CA ASP A 276 16.72 -13.23 -11.99
C ASP A 276 15.40 -13.26 -11.22
N TRP A 277 14.58 -12.21 -11.34
CA TRP A 277 13.35 -12.05 -10.57
C TRP A 277 12.40 -13.24 -10.79
N GLN A 278 12.07 -13.92 -9.70
CA GLN A 278 11.18 -15.07 -9.70
C GLN A 278 10.07 -14.87 -8.67
N GLN A 279 8.89 -14.49 -9.15
CA GLN A 279 7.69 -14.31 -8.34
C GLN A 279 7.37 -15.55 -7.48
N ALA A 280 7.60 -16.75 -8.03
CA ALA A 280 7.32 -18.02 -7.34
C ALA A 280 8.23 -18.26 -6.11
N LYS A 281 9.38 -17.60 -6.01
CA LYS A 281 10.29 -17.70 -4.87
C LYS A 281 9.90 -16.81 -3.69
N ILE A 282 8.99 -15.85 -3.89
CA ILE A 282 8.60 -14.92 -2.82
C ILE A 282 7.92 -15.71 -1.69
N PRO A 283 8.38 -15.57 -0.43
CA PRO A 283 7.74 -16.22 0.70
C PRO A 283 6.29 -15.75 0.87
N ARG A 284 5.40 -16.67 1.23
CA ARG A 284 3.99 -16.34 1.52
C ARG A 284 3.79 -15.92 2.98
N ASN A 285 4.62 -16.42 3.89
CA ASN A 285 4.48 -16.15 5.31
C ASN A 285 5.27 -14.89 5.69
N ASN A 286 4.80 -14.19 6.72
CA ASN A 286 5.58 -13.13 7.34
C ASN A 286 6.88 -13.72 7.88
N ALA A 287 7.97 -12.96 7.78
CA ALA A 287 9.29 -13.41 8.19
C ALA A 287 9.91 -12.40 9.13
N MET A 288 10.59 -12.90 10.17
CA MET A 288 11.48 -12.07 10.97
C MET A 288 12.65 -11.61 10.11
N LEU A 289 13.16 -10.41 10.39
CA LEU A 289 14.48 -10.04 9.93
C LEU A 289 15.48 -11.02 10.54
N THR A 290 16.09 -11.86 9.72
CA THR A 290 17.25 -12.63 10.17
C THR A 290 18.39 -11.64 10.34
N ASP A 291 18.82 -11.45 11.59
CA ASP A 291 20.01 -10.66 11.91
C ASP A 291 21.18 -11.18 11.08
N THR A 292 21.57 -10.40 10.08
CA THR A 292 22.86 -10.55 9.41
C THR A 292 23.76 -9.37 9.78
N ALA A 293 23.82 -9.14 11.09
CA ALA A 293 25.01 -8.73 11.81
C ALA A 293 24.64 -8.84 13.29
N THR A 294 25.26 -9.76 14.01
CA THR A 294 25.54 -9.53 15.43
C THR A 294 26.12 -8.13 15.52
N SER A 295 25.32 -7.19 16.04
CA SER A 295 25.87 -5.92 16.46
C SER A 295 26.88 -6.27 17.55
N ALA A 296 28.14 -5.98 17.29
CA ALA A 296 29.19 -5.95 18.30
C ALA A 296 28.98 -4.77 19.28
N PHE A 297 27.73 -4.49 19.64
CA PHE A 297 27.31 -3.42 20.54
C PHE A 297 26.43 -4.03 21.64
N SER A 298 26.95 -5.06 22.29
CA SER A 298 26.59 -5.40 23.66
C SER A 298 27.90 -5.51 24.44
N ASN A 299 28.53 -4.37 24.68
CA ASN A 299 29.57 -4.23 25.69
C ASN A 299 29.39 -2.86 26.37
N GLY A 300 29.08 -2.92 27.67
CA GLY A 300 29.16 -1.81 28.60
C GLY A 300 27.79 -1.30 29.09
N SER A 301 27.31 -1.86 30.21
CA SER A 301 27.41 -1.19 31.52
C SER A 301 26.68 -1.99 32.60
N LEU A 302 27.46 -2.67 33.45
CA LEU A 302 27.30 -2.60 34.90
C LEU A 302 28.18 -1.46 35.40
#